data_AF-A0AAD6RZ44-F1
#
_entry.id   AF-A0AAD6RZ44-F1
#
_cell.length_a   1.000
_cell.length_b   1.000
_cell.length_c   1.000
_cell.angle_alpha   90.00
_cell.angle_beta   90.00
_cell.angle_gamma   90.00
#
_symmetry.space_group_name_H-M   'P 1'
#
loop_
_entity.id
_entity.type
_entity.pdbx_description
1 polymer ?
#
loop_
_entity_poly.entity_id
_entity_poly.type
_entity_poly.pdbx_seq_one_letter_code
_entity_poly.pdbx_strand_id
1 'polypeptide(L)' 'LSSRAMSVMVDIVNDILDRIVREASFLARISKKSTISAREISTAVRLIFPRTLWKHAAAEG' A
#
# COMPACT_ATOMS: atom_id res chain seq x y z
N LEU A 1 -7.70 -13.00 -20.25
CA LEU A 1 -6.43 -12.33 -19.88
C LEU A 1 -5.29 -13.10 -20.53
N SER A 2 -4.36 -12.47 -21.25
CA SER A 2 -3.17 -13.18 -21.73
C SER A 2 -2.20 -13.45 -20.57
N SER A 3 -1.36 -14.47 -20.67
CA SER A 3 -0.31 -14.77 -19.68
C SER A 3 0.59 -13.56 -19.43
N ARG A 4 0.92 -12.80 -20.49
CA ARG A 4 1.67 -11.55 -20.39
C ARG A 4 0.91 -10.47 -19.61
N ALA A 5 -0.38 -10.29 -19.87
CA ALA A 5 -1.20 -9.32 -19.13
C ALA A 5 -1.31 -9.69 -17.64
N MET A 6 -1.38 -10.99 -17.33
CA MET A 6 -1.38 -11.48 -15.95
C MET A 6 -0.05 -11.20 -15.24
N SER A 7 1.10 -11.46 -15.89
CA SER A 7 2.42 -11.15 -15.33
C SER A 7 2.56 -9.66 -15.00
N VAL A 8 2.16 -8.79 -15.94
CA VAL A 8 2.20 -7.34 -15.71
C VAL A 8 1.33 -6.93 -14.52
N MET A 9 0.14 -7.54 -14.36
CA MET A 9 -0.71 -7.27 -13.20
C MET A 9 -0.06 -7.71 -11.89
N VAL A 10 0.60 -8.89 -11.86
CA VAL A 10 1.33 -9.37 -10.67
C VAL A 10 2.47 -8.41 -10.32
N ASP A 11 3.22 -7.94 -11.31
CA ASP A 11 4.31 -6.99 -11.10
C ASP A 11 3.80 -5.64 -10.56
N ILE A 12 2.67 -5.16 -11.06
CA ILE A 12 2.01 -3.93 -10.55
C ILE A 12 1.61 -4.10 -9.08
N VAL A 13 1.02 -5.23 -8.71
CA VAL A 13 0.62 -5.50 -7.32
C VAL A 13 1.82 -5.54 -6.40
N ASN A 14 2.91 -6.20 -6.82
CA ASN A 14 4.13 -6.30 -6.04
C ASN A 14 4.79 -4.92 -5.84
N ASP A 15 4.88 -4.09 -6.88
CA ASP A 15 5.45 -2.73 -6.78
C ASP A 15 4.63 -1.85 -5.81
N ILE A 16 3.30 -1.92 -5.90
CA ILE A 16 2.41 -1.20 -4.98
C ILE A 16 2.59 -1.68 -3.54
N LEU A 17 2.65 -3.00 -3.33
CA LEU A 17 2.84 -3.58 -2.00
C LEU A 17 4.16 -3.12 -1.38
N ASP A 18 5.25 -3.15 -2.15
CA ASP A 18 6.57 -2.70 -1.72
C ASP A 18 6.56 -1.22 -1.33
N ARG A 19 5.87 -0.36 -2.09
CA ARG A 19 5.71 1.05 -1.73
C ARG A 19 4.94 1.21 -0.42
N ILE A 20 3.84 0.47 -0.22
CA ILE A 20 3.04 0.53 1.02
C ILE A 20 3.86 0.09 2.23
N VAL A 21 4.59 -1.02 2.12
CA VAL A 21 5.41 -1.55 3.23
C VAL A 21 6.52 -0.58 3.60
N ARG A 22 7.21 0.01 2.61
CA ARG A 22 8.27 1.01 2.86
C ARG A 22 7.73 2.23 3.59
N GLU A 23 6.61 2.76 3.13
CA GLU A 23 5.99 3.94 3.74
C GLU A 23 5.43 3.64 5.14
N ALA A 24 4.77 2.50 5.33
CA ALA A 24 4.26 2.08 6.64
C ALA A 24 5.40 1.85 7.64
N SER A 25 6.52 1.26 7.19
CA SER A 25 7.73 1.10 8.01
C SER A 25 8.33 2.45 8.39
N PHE A 26 8.40 3.40 7.45
CA PHE A 26 8.82 4.77 7.73
C PHE A 26 7.93 5.44 8.79
N LEU A 27 6.61 5.33 8.64
CA LEU A 27 5.61 5.87 9.56
C LEU A 27 5.73 5.27 10.98
N ALA A 28 5.96 3.96 11.09
CA ALA A 28 6.19 3.30 12.37
C ALA A 28 7.47 3.82 13.05
N ARG A 29 8.55 3.98 12.28
CA ARG A 29 9.84 4.47 12.77
C ARG A 29 9.75 5.91 13.29
N ILE A 30 9.12 6.82 12.52
CA ILE A 30 8.95 8.22 12.98
C ILE A 30 8.02 8.32 14.19
N SER A 31 7.06 7.40 14.32
CA SER A 31 6.15 7.30 15.45
C SER A 31 6.75 6.58 16.66
N LYS A 32 8.02 6.16 16.60
CA LYS A 32 8.74 5.39 17.62
C LYS A 32 8.03 4.09 18.02
N LYS A 33 7.33 3.46 17.06
CA LYS A 33 6.69 2.16 17.25
C LYS A 33 7.57 1.05 16.69
N SER A 34 7.68 -0.04 17.43
CA SER A 34 8.34 -1.28 16.98
C SER A 34 7.45 -2.13 16.07
N THR A 35 6.13 -1.90 16.08
CA THR A 35 5.15 -2.67 15.32
C THR A 35 4.44 -1.77 14.30
N ILE A 36 4.38 -2.23 13.05
CA ILE A 36 3.53 -1.64 12.01
C ILE A 36 2.10 -2.09 12.27
N SER A 37 1.21 -1.16 12.62
CA SER A 37 -0.22 -1.45 12.83
C SER A 37 -1.04 -1.07 11.60
N ALA A 38 -2.32 -1.44 11.59
CA ALA A 38 -3.27 -1.05 10.54
C ALA A 38 -3.34 0.48 10.33
N ARG A 39 -3.01 1.28 11.36
CA ARG A 39 -2.95 2.74 11.25
C ARG A 39 -1.83 3.21 10.31
N GLU A 40 -0.65 2.63 10.43
CA GLU A 40 0.48 2.98 9.57
C GLU A 40 0.23 2.53 8.13
N ILE A 41 -0.37 1.34 7.95
CA ILE A 41 -0.79 0.86 6.62
C ILE A 41 -1.85 1.77 6.00
N SER A 42 -2.93 2.10 6.74
CA SER A 42 -3.99 2.99 6.24
C SER A 42 -3.46 4.38 5.89
N THR A 43 -2.51 4.89 6.66
CA THR A 43 -1.87 6.18 6.39
C THR A 43 -0.97 6.09 5.14
N ALA A 44 -0.18 5.03 5.00
CA ALA A 44 0.64 4.77 3.82
C ALA A 44 -0.21 4.66 2.54
N VAL A 45 -1.33 3.93 2.60
CA VAL A 45 -2.29 3.83 1.48
C VAL A 45 -2.82 5.21 1.07
N ARG A 46 -3.17 6.08 2.03
CA ARG A 46 -3.63 7.45 1.74
C ARG A 46 -2.55 8.35 1.13
N LEU A 47 -1.27 8.07 1.41
CA LEU A 47 -0.13 8.81 0.86
C LEU A 47 0.22 8.35 -0.57
N ILE A 48 0.13 7.04 -0.83
CA ILE A 48 0.50 6.43 -2.11
C ILE A 48 -0.59 6.61 -3.17
N PHE A 49 -1.87 6.55 -2.78
CA PHE A 49 -2.98 6.62 -3.73
C PHE A 49 -3.61 8.02 -3.82
N PRO A 50 -3.91 8.50 -5.04
CA PRO A 50 -4.70 9.70 -5.26
C PRO A 50 -6.02 9.69 -4.49
N ARG A 51 -6.56 10.88 -4.21
CA ARG A 51 -7.66 11.07 -3.24
C ARG A 51 -8.98 10.33 -3.55
N THR A 52 -9.15 9.83 -4.76
CA THR A 52 -10.33 9.07 -5.21
C THR A 52 -10.14 7.55 -5.08
N LEU A 53 -8.90 7.06 -5.17
CA LEU A 53 -8.56 5.63 -5.11
C LEU A 53 -8.50 5.10 -3.67
N TRP A 54 -7.97 5.87 -2.71
CA TRP A 54 -7.91 5.41 -1.31
C TRP A 54 -9.29 5.21 -0.68
N LYS A 55 -10.31 5.98 -1.10
CA LYS A 55 -11.68 5.86 -0.56
C LYS A 55 -12.27 4.49 -0.88
N HIS A 56 -12.06 4.02 -2.12
CA HIS A 56 -12.52 2.72 -2.56
C HIS A 56 -11.69 1.60 -1.93
N ALA A 57 -10.36 1.74 -1.91
CA ALA A 57 -9.47 0.75 -1.28
C ALA A 57 -9.72 0.59 0.24
N ALA A 58 -10.10 1.67 0.95
CA ALA A 58 -10.47 1.62 2.36
C ALA A 58 -11.88 1.07 2.62
N ALA A 59 -12.73 0.98 1.60
CA ALA A 59 -14.06 0.37 1.68
C ALA A 59 -14.03 -1.12 1.32
N GLU A 60 -13.00 -1.57 0.59
CA GLU A 60 -12.80 -2.96 0.17
C GLU A 60 -11.89 -3.77 1.13
N GLY A 61 -11.32 -3.14 2.16
CA GLY A 61 -10.50 -3.77 3.20
C GLY A 61 -11.15 -3.73 4.58
#